data_AF-A0AA43QXC1-F1
#
_entry.id   AF-A0AA43QXC1-F1
#
_cell.length_a   1.000
_cell.length_b   1.000
_cell.length_c   1.000
_cell.angle_alpha   90.00
_cell.angle_beta   90.00
_cell.angle_gamma   90.00
#
_symmetry.space_group_name_H-M   'P 1'
#
loop_
_entity.id
_entity.type
_entity.pdbx_description
1 polymer ?
#
loop_
_entity_poly.entity_id
_entity_poly.type
_entity_poly.pdbx_seq_one_letter_code
_entity_poly.pdbx_strand_id
1 'polypeptide(L)'
;MKLIDTLIEAVSDLFDKKERESIMTKGEWKEIDDKNSSDNIKKKIKYVRGLSDECRQYAMENHNDYISSVGKGKVTELQLHPDLKKKIESEGLPSGFSMGVDKDGYYIHTHRARSKSRPNPSGFTQQEIKFVDSTG
;
A
#
# COMPACT_ATOMS: atom_id res chain seq x y z
N MET A 1 -22.41 20.61 -8.29
CA MET A 1 -21.39 19.99 -7.41
C MET A 1 -22.03 19.80 -6.05
N LYS A 2 -22.00 18.58 -5.56
CA LYS A 2 -22.89 18.12 -4.50
C LYS A 2 -22.24 18.42 -3.15
N LEU A 3 -23.05 18.82 -2.17
CA LEU A 3 -22.65 19.07 -0.77
C LEU A 3 -21.71 17.99 -0.19
N ILE A 4 -21.83 16.76 -0.72
CA ILE A 4 -21.03 15.58 -0.39
C ILE A 4 -19.56 15.74 -0.79
N ASP A 5 -19.26 16.32 -1.95
CA ASP A 5 -17.89 16.46 -2.47
C ASP A 5 -17.09 17.41 -1.56
N THR A 6 -17.72 18.52 -1.15
CA THR A 6 -17.14 19.50 -0.22
C THR A 6 -16.95 18.95 1.18
N LEU A 7 -17.82 18.02 1.61
CA LEU A 7 -17.76 17.38 2.91
C LEU A 7 -16.66 16.30 2.94
N ILE A 8 -16.45 15.59 1.83
CA ILE A 8 -15.34 14.67 1.64
C ILE A 8 -14.00 15.43 1.66
N GLU A 9 -13.89 16.56 0.95
CA GLU A 9 -12.69 17.41 0.97
C GLU A 9 -12.38 17.95 2.38
N ALA A 10 -13.38 18.50 3.07
CA ALA A 10 -13.19 19.05 4.42
C ALA A 10 -12.84 17.99 5.48
N VAL A 11 -13.40 16.78 5.35
CA VAL A 11 -13.03 15.65 6.20
C VAL A 11 -11.62 15.17 5.88
N SER A 12 -11.26 15.10 4.59
CA SER A 12 -9.89 14.77 4.16
C SER A 12 -8.88 15.75 4.75
N ASP A 13 -9.12 17.06 4.64
CA ASP A 13 -8.23 18.11 5.17
C ASP A 13 -8.11 18.06 6.72
N LEU A 14 -9.21 17.75 7.41
CA LEU A 14 -9.21 17.63 8.88
C LEU A 14 -8.46 16.38 9.36
N PHE A 15 -8.61 15.26 8.63
CA PHE A 15 -7.84 14.05 8.87
C PHE A 15 -6.36 14.26 8.54
N ASP A 16 -6.04 14.88 7.41
CA ASP A 16 -4.68 15.17 6.95
C ASP A 16 -3.93 16.08 7.95
N LYS A 17 -4.63 17.06 8.55
CA LYS A 17 -4.07 17.91 9.62
C LYS A 17 -3.84 17.14 10.92
N LYS A 18 -4.77 16.27 11.34
CA LYS A 18 -4.62 15.43 12.55
C LYS A 18 -3.59 14.30 12.38
N GLU A 19 -3.48 13.71 11.18
CA GLU A 19 -2.55 12.63 10.87
C GLU A 19 -1.13 13.13 10.67
N ARG A 20 -0.94 14.36 10.14
CA ARG A 20 0.37 15.02 10.13
C ARG A 20 0.89 15.36 11.53
N GLU A 21 0.00 15.66 12.47
CA GLU A 21 0.35 15.97 13.87
C GLU A 21 0.57 14.72 14.73
N SER A 22 -0.13 13.61 14.45
CA SER A 22 -0.10 12.41 15.27
C SER A 22 1.07 11.49 14.91
N ILE A 23 2.28 11.93 15.23
CA ILE A 23 3.50 11.14 15.09
C ILE A 23 3.59 10.16 16.27
N MET A 24 3.63 8.85 15.97
CA MET A 24 4.02 7.87 16.98
C MET A 24 5.44 8.14 17.52
N THR A 25 5.57 8.15 18.84
CA THR A 25 6.84 8.24 19.57
C THR A 25 7.68 6.98 19.37
N LYS A 26 8.99 7.07 19.63
CA LYS A 26 9.89 5.89 19.55
C LYS A 26 9.45 4.73 20.46
N GLY A 27 8.84 5.02 21.60
CA GLY A 27 8.31 4.01 22.53
C GLY A 27 7.12 3.27 21.94
N GLU A 28 6.17 4.00 21.36
CA GLU A 28 5.00 3.42 20.69
C GLU A 28 5.41 2.58 19.48
N TRP A 29 6.41 3.01 18.70
CA TRP A 29 6.94 2.18 17.60
C TRP A 29 7.47 0.84 18.10
N LYS A 30 8.24 0.85 19.19
CA LYS A 30 8.81 -0.37 19.78
C LYS A 30 7.73 -1.33 20.30
N GLU A 31 6.72 -0.82 20.99
CA GLU A 31 5.63 -1.66 21.51
C GLU A 31 4.80 -2.34 20.40
N ILE A 32 4.59 -1.65 19.29
CA ILE A 32 3.86 -2.17 18.14
C ILE A 32 4.75 -3.13 17.31
N ASP A 33 6.07 -2.93 17.30
CA ASP A 33 7.04 -3.87 16.68
C ASP A 33 7.13 -5.20 17.43
N ASP A 34 7.10 -5.18 18.76
CA ASP A 34 7.21 -6.38 19.60
C ASP A 34 5.97 -7.30 19.54
N LYS A 35 4.84 -6.81 18.99
CA LYS A 35 3.56 -7.55 18.91
C LYS A 35 2.99 -7.47 17.50
N ASN A 36 3.32 -8.41 16.63
CA ASN A 36 2.76 -8.42 15.28
C ASN A 36 1.28 -8.84 15.29
N SER A 37 0.37 -7.93 14.95
CA SER A 37 -1.07 -8.18 14.79
C SER A 37 -1.63 -7.30 13.67
N SER A 38 -2.76 -7.70 13.07
CA SER A 38 -3.46 -6.92 12.04
C SER A 38 -3.66 -5.45 12.47
N ASP A 39 -4.17 -5.23 13.70
CA ASP A 39 -4.40 -3.88 14.24
C ASP A 39 -3.10 -3.08 14.39
N ASN A 40 -2.02 -3.76 14.80
CA ASN A 40 -0.72 -3.14 14.94
C ASN A 40 -0.12 -2.78 13.57
N ILE A 41 -0.27 -3.64 12.56
CA ILE A 41 0.13 -3.36 11.17
C ILE A 41 -0.64 -2.14 10.64
N LYS A 42 -1.97 -2.11 10.80
CA LYS A 42 -2.80 -0.96 10.41
C LYS A 42 -2.35 0.33 11.07
N LYS A 43 -2.05 0.29 12.38
CA LYS A 43 -1.49 1.45 13.10
C LYS A 43 -0.15 1.89 12.52
N LYS A 44 0.77 0.97 12.23
CA LYS A 44 2.06 1.31 11.58
C LYS A 44 1.85 1.99 10.24
N ILE A 45 0.97 1.44 9.39
CA ILE A 45 0.64 2.00 8.08
C ILE A 45 0.05 3.40 8.23
N LYS A 46 -0.92 3.58 9.15
CA LYS A 46 -1.57 4.86 9.42
C LYS A 46 -0.57 5.99 9.73
N TYR A 47 0.49 5.68 10.46
CA TYR A 47 1.47 6.69 10.87
C TYR A 47 2.74 6.69 10.01
N VAL A 48 2.75 5.93 8.90
CA VAL A 48 3.90 5.90 8.01
C VAL A 48 4.00 7.22 7.26
N ARG A 49 5.16 7.87 7.37
CA ARG A 49 5.41 9.15 6.71
C ARG A 49 5.82 8.94 5.26
N GLY A 50 5.42 9.87 4.40
CA GLY A 50 5.85 9.92 3.00
C GLY A 50 5.04 9.04 2.05
N LEU A 51 3.89 8.53 2.49
CA LEU A 51 2.85 8.00 1.61
C LEU A 51 1.73 9.02 1.45
N SER A 52 1.15 9.08 0.25
CA SER A 52 -0.13 9.76 0.03
C SER A 52 -1.24 9.08 0.83
N ASP A 53 -2.31 9.82 1.12
CA ASP A 53 -3.44 9.31 1.88
C ASP A 53 -4.13 8.16 1.15
N GLU A 54 -4.23 8.25 -0.18
CA GLU A 54 -4.76 7.17 -1.02
C GLU A 54 -3.95 5.88 -0.88
N CYS A 55 -2.61 5.96 -0.99
CA CYS A 55 -1.73 4.80 -0.83
C CYS A 55 -1.79 4.24 0.60
N ARG A 56 -1.91 5.10 1.61
CA ARG A 56 -2.06 4.72 3.01
C ARG A 56 -3.36 3.96 3.25
N GLN A 57 -4.47 4.49 2.74
CA GLN A 57 -5.78 3.84 2.82
C GLN A 57 -5.77 2.49 2.12
N TYR A 58 -5.26 2.44 0.89
CA TYR A 58 -5.12 1.19 0.15
C TYR A 58 -4.30 0.14 0.92
N ALA A 59 -3.17 0.55 1.49
CA ALA A 59 -2.32 -0.35 2.27
C ALA A 59 -3.04 -0.85 3.54
N MET A 60 -3.82 -0.02 4.24
CA MET A 60 -4.62 -0.46 5.39
C MET A 60 -5.71 -1.46 5.02
N GLU A 61 -6.30 -1.34 3.83
CA GLU A 61 -7.35 -2.25 3.35
C GLU A 61 -6.79 -3.57 2.80
N ASN A 62 -5.58 -3.54 2.23
CA ASN A 62 -5.00 -4.67 1.48
C ASN A 62 -3.74 -5.27 2.13
N HIS A 63 -3.41 -4.88 3.36
CA HIS A 63 -2.32 -5.49 4.12
C HIS A 63 -2.55 -6.99 4.35
N ASN A 64 -1.44 -7.72 4.41
CA ASN A 64 -1.41 -9.09 4.92
C ASN A 64 -1.15 -9.05 6.43
N ASP A 65 -2.00 -9.72 7.21
CA ASP A 65 -1.92 -9.79 8.68
C ASP A 65 -0.60 -10.40 9.20
N TYR A 66 0.13 -11.15 8.36
CA TYR A 66 1.31 -11.92 8.78
C TYR A 66 2.63 -11.40 8.20
N ILE A 67 2.62 -10.75 7.02
CA ILE A 67 3.84 -10.53 6.21
C ILE A 67 4.10 -9.05 5.88
N SER A 68 3.13 -8.14 6.13
CA SER A 68 3.26 -6.73 5.74
C SER A 68 4.47 -6.05 6.38
N SER A 69 5.34 -5.47 5.55
CA SER A 69 6.50 -4.69 6.03
C SER A 69 6.26 -3.21 5.80
N VAL A 70 6.28 -2.44 6.89
CA VAL A 70 6.07 -0.99 6.90
C VAL A 70 7.42 -0.31 7.06
N GLY A 71 7.85 0.38 6.01
CA GLY A 71 9.10 1.14 5.98
C GLY A 71 8.87 2.63 5.77
N LYS A 72 9.91 3.45 5.95
CA LYS A 72 9.82 4.89 5.70
C LYS A 72 9.39 5.15 4.25
N GLY A 73 8.19 5.70 4.07
CA GLY A 73 7.61 6.05 2.76
C GLY A 73 7.22 4.87 1.88
N LYS A 74 7.07 3.66 2.44
CA LYS A 74 6.63 2.48 1.68
C LYS A 74 5.98 1.42 2.55
N VAL A 75 5.06 0.66 1.96
CA VAL A 75 4.51 -0.58 2.53
C VAL A 75 4.62 -1.68 1.48
N THR A 76 5.12 -2.85 1.84
CA THR A 76 5.27 -4.02 0.96
C THR A 76 4.46 -5.20 1.47
N GLU A 77 4.38 -6.26 0.66
CA GLU A 77 3.68 -7.52 1.00
C GLU A 77 2.17 -7.32 1.17
N LEU A 78 1.61 -6.39 0.40
CA LEU A 78 0.18 -6.18 0.25
C LEU A 78 -0.40 -7.22 -0.71
N GLN A 79 -1.68 -7.52 -0.53
CA GLN A 79 -2.44 -8.32 -1.48
C GLN A 79 -2.56 -7.60 -2.84
N LEU A 80 -2.55 -8.37 -3.92
CA LEU A 80 -2.83 -7.82 -5.26
C LEU A 80 -4.26 -7.28 -5.33
N HIS A 81 -4.41 -6.13 -5.98
CA HIS A 81 -5.70 -5.52 -6.26
C HIS A 81 -6.63 -6.50 -7.02
N PRO A 82 -7.93 -6.59 -6.68
CA PRO A 82 -8.86 -7.53 -7.32
C PRO A 82 -8.87 -7.45 -8.85
N ASP A 83 -8.85 -6.24 -9.41
CA ASP A 83 -8.84 -6.07 -10.88
C ASP A 83 -7.51 -6.51 -11.52
N LEU A 84 -6.39 -6.38 -10.81
CA LEU A 84 -5.12 -6.91 -11.29
C LEU A 84 -5.12 -8.44 -11.26
N LYS A 85 -5.70 -9.06 -10.21
CA LYS A 85 -5.88 -10.52 -10.15
C LYS A 85 -6.72 -11.02 -11.32
N LYS A 86 -7.88 -10.41 -11.56
CA LYS A 86 -8.74 -10.75 -12.71
C LYS A 86 -8.01 -10.62 -14.03
N LYS A 87 -7.24 -9.55 -14.22
CA LYS A 87 -6.42 -9.35 -15.42
C LYS A 87 -5.43 -10.49 -15.61
N ILE A 88 -4.65 -10.83 -14.58
CA ILE A 88 -3.66 -11.91 -14.61
C ILE A 88 -4.30 -13.23 -15.00
N GLU A 89 -5.43 -13.57 -14.38
CA GLU A 89 -6.19 -14.80 -14.66
C GLU A 89 -6.71 -14.81 -16.10
N SER A 90 -7.36 -13.73 -16.54
CA SER A 90 -7.99 -13.64 -17.88
C SER A 90 -6.98 -13.68 -19.03
N GLU A 91 -5.77 -13.14 -18.81
CA GLU A 91 -4.71 -13.05 -19.82
C GLU A 91 -3.70 -14.20 -19.71
N GLY A 92 -3.86 -15.13 -18.76
CA GLY A 92 -2.93 -16.25 -18.53
C GLY A 92 -1.52 -15.79 -18.16
N LEU A 93 -1.40 -14.71 -17.39
CA LEU A 93 -0.12 -14.15 -16.96
C LEU A 93 0.44 -14.87 -15.73
N PRO A 94 1.76 -14.77 -15.49
CA PRO A 94 2.34 -15.31 -14.27
C PRO A 94 1.78 -14.64 -13.01
N SER A 95 1.85 -15.37 -11.90
CA SER A 95 1.39 -14.97 -10.57
C SER A 95 2.49 -15.28 -9.53
N GLY A 96 2.27 -14.95 -8.25
CA GLY A 96 3.25 -15.24 -7.19
C GLY A 96 4.09 -14.03 -6.73
N PHE A 97 3.69 -12.82 -7.14
CA PHE A 97 4.24 -11.56 -6.65
C PHE A 97 3.24 -10.83 -5.74
N SER A 98 3.79 -9.97 -4.88
CA SER A 98 3.04 -9.12 -3.96
C SER A 98 2.88 -7.71 -4.53
N MET A 99 1.96 -6.94 -3.94
CA MET A 99 1.86 -5.50 -4.18
C MET A 99 2.59 -4.72 -3.09
N GLY A 100 3.05 -3.53 -3.44
CA GLY A 100 3.49 -2.52 -2.50
C GLY A 100 3.04 -1.14 -2.94
N VAL A 101 3.15 -0.19 -2.00
CA VAL A 101 2.94 1.24 -2.25
C VAL A 101 4.17 2.02 -1.79
N ASP A 102 4.50 3.07 -2.51
CA ASP A 102 5.49 4.06 -2.12
C ASP A 102 5.01 5.47 -2.47
N LYS A 103 5.87 6.48 -2.27
CA LYS A 103 5.56 7.88 -2.56
C LYS A 103 5.13 8.15 -4.02
N ASP A 104 5.49 7.26 -4.94
CA ASP A 104 5.23 7.41 -6.38
C ASP A 104 4.02 6.55 -6.85
N GLY A 105 3.35 5.84 -5.93
CA GLY A 105 2.13 5.06 -6.18
C GLY A 105 2.29 3.57 -5.89
N TYR A 106 1.69 2.75 -6.76
CA TYR A 106 1.57 1.30 -6.60
C TYR A 106 2.65 0.57 -7.40
N TYR A 107 3.23 -0.50 -6.86
CA TYR A 107 4.14 -1.38 -7.60
C TYR A 107 3.89 -2.84 -7.27
N ILE A 108 4.18 -3.73 -8.22
CA ILE A 108 4.29 -5.17 -7.96
C ILE A 108 5.76 -5.56 -7.74
N HIS A 109 5.99 -6.54 -6.87
CA HIS A 109 7.33 -7.01 -6.54
C HIS A 109 7.38 -8.49 -6.13
N THR A 110 8.53 -9.10 -6.34
CA THR A 110 8.97 -10.35 -5.71
C THR A 110 10.04 -10.02 -4.67
N HIS A 111 10.68 -11.05 -4.10
CA HIS A 111 11.84 -10.87 -3.22
C HIS A 111 13.08 -10.31 -3.95
N ARG A 112 13.18 -10.46 -5.28
CA ARG A 112 14.36 -10.06 -6.07
C ARG A 112 14.14 -8.85 -6.96
N ALA A 113 12.90 -8.61 -7.40
CA ALA A 113 12.60 -7.60 -8.40
C ALA A 113 11.35 -6.82 -8.07
N ARG A 114 11.27 -5.59 -8.59
CA ARG A 114 10.07 -4.77 -8.56
C ARG A 114 9.86 -4.03 -9.87
N SER A 115 8.60 -3.75 -10.16
CA SER A 115 8.19 -2.83 -11.21
C SER A 115 8.41 -1.37 -10.82
N LYS A 116 8.30 -0.47 -11.80
CA LYS A 116 8.15 0.98 -11.56
C LYS A 116 6.78 1.24 -10.92
N SER A 117 6.70 2.28 -10.08
CA SER A 117 5.43 2.69 -9.50
C SER A 117 4.48 3.22 -10.58
N ARG A 118 3.19 2.92 -10.40
CA ARG A 118 2.07 3.33 -11.25
C ARG A 118 1.05 4.08 -10.42
N PRO A 119 0.31 5.04 -11.00
CA PRO A 119 -0.74 5.77 -10.29
C PRO A 119 -1.99 4.94 -10.00
N ASN A 120 -2.16 3.78 -10.66
CA ASN A 120 -3.33 2.90 -10.49
C ASN A 120 -2.85 1.48 -10.12
N PRO A 121 -3.43 0.83 -9.09
CA PRO A 121 -3.05 -0.51 -8.66
C PRO A 121 -3.32 -1.63 -9.70
N SER A 122 -4.12 -1.38 -10.74
CA SER A 122 -4.34 -2.33 -11.85
C SER A 122 -3.63 -1.94 -13.16
N GLY A 123 -2.91 -0.81 -13.16
CA GLY A 123 -2.33 -0.21 -14.36
C GLY A 123 -1.06 -0.87 -14.93
N PHE A 124 -0.70 -2.08 -14.48
CA PHE A 124 0.52 -2.76 -14.88
C PHE A 124 0.37 -3.44 -16.25
N THR A 125 1.39 -3.31 -17.09
CA THR A 125 1.45 -3.95 -18.41
C THR A 125 1.84 -5.43 -18.30
N GLN A 126 1.51 -6.22 -19.33
CA GLN A 126 1.96 -7.62 -19.42
C GLN A 126 3.49 -7.74 -19.35
N GLN A 127 4.21 -6.79 -19.94
CA GLN A 127 5.68 -6.78 -19.94
C GLN A 127 6.23 -6.58 -18.53
N GLU A 128 5.65 -5.68 -17.74
CA GLU A 128 6.05 -5.47 -16.34
C GLU A 128 5.77 -6.70 -15.48
N ILE A 129 4.60 -7.33 -15.67
CA ILE A 129 4.23 -8.53 -14.94
C ILE A 129 5.21 -9.67 -15.25
N LYS A 130 5.50 -9.92 -16.54
CA LYS A 130 6.46 -10.95 -16.97
C LYS A 130 7.88 -10.65 -16.50
N PHE A 131 8.30 -9.39 -16.48
CA PHE A 131 9.63 -9.00 -16.01
C PHE A 131 9.82 -9.26 -14.51
N VAL A 132 8.81 -8.92 -13.71
CA VAL A 132 8.85 -9.12 -12.25
C VAL A 132 8.87 -10.61 -11.91
N ASP A 133 8.09 -11.41 -12.62
CA ASP A 133 8.12 -12.87 -12.53
C ASP A 133 9.47 -13.46 -12.96
N SER A 134 10.00 -13.11 -14.15
CA SER A 134 11.24 -13.71 -14.67
C SER A 134 12.48 -13.43 -13.82
N THR A 135 12.45 -12.39 -13.01
CA THR A 135 13.58 -11.95 -12.18
C THR A 135 13.46 -12.45 -10.74
N GLY A 136 12.26 -12.89 -10.33
CA GLY A 136 11.88 -13.29 -8.97
C GLY A 136 11.98 -14.78 -8.74
#